data_AF-A0A1K0GIK8-F1
#
_entry.id   AF-A0A1K0GIK8-F1
#
_cell.length_a   1.000
_cell.length_b   1.000
_cell.length_c   1.000
_cell.angle_alpha   90.00
_cell.angle_beta   90.00
_cell.angle_gamma   90.00
#
_symmetry.space_group_name_H-M   'P 1'
#
loop_
_entity.id
_entity.type
_entity.pdbx_description
1 polymer ?
#
loop_
_entity_poly.entity_id
_entity_poly.type
_entity_poly.pdbx_seq_one_letter_code
_entity_poly.pdbx_strand_id
1 'polypeptide(L)' 'MLHAVSQTSPDVVHSRTLTRTLAHLQSEGLVEHHLDNEAADYRLTRAGTELVDLLAELDRWTREHWPDEDDEGSL' A
#
# COMPACT_ATOMS: atom_id res chain seq x y z
N MET A 1 6.53 -16.30 22.58
CA MET A 1 7.13 -16.16 21.22
C MET A 1 6.78 -14.76 20.75
N LEU A 2 7.75 -13.84 20.73
CA LEU A 2 7.54 -12.51 20.15
C LEU A 2 7.52 -12.68 18.62
N HIS A 3 6.40 -12.35 17.99
CA HIS A 3 6.37 -12.11 16.56
C HIS A 3 7.14 -10.81 16.32
N ALA A 4 8.41 -10.94 15.94
CA ALA A 4 9.19 -9.83 15.42
C ALA A 4 8.54 -9.38 14.12
N VAL A 5 7.69 -8.35 14.21
CA VAL A 5 7.23 -7.60 13.04
C VAL A 5 8.48 -6.99 12.44
N SER A 6 8.96 -7.59 11.34
CA SER A 6 10.05 -7.01 10.57
C SER A 6 9.56 -5.67 10.06
N GLN A 7 9.99 -4.59 10.71
CA GLN A 7 9.98 -3.25 10.15
C GLN A 7 10.90 -3.26 8.93
N THR A 8 10.37 -3.65 7.78
CA THR A 8 11.05 -3.45 6.51
C THR A 8 11.08 -1.95 6.26
N SER A 9 12.28 -1.35 6.22
CA SER A 9 12.47 0.01 5.71
C SER A 9 11.66 0.20 4.43
N PRO A 10 10.93 1.33 4.28
CA PRO A 10 10.01 1.54 3.15
C PRO A 10 10.72 1.62 1.79
N ASP A 11 12.04 1.67 1.74
CA ASP A 11 12.79 2.06 0.54
C ASP A 11 13.23 0.95 -0.40
N VAL A 12 12.99 -0.33 -0.09
CA VAL A 12 13.32 -1.40 -1.05
C VAL A 12 12.25 -2.48 -1.07
N VAL A 13 11.17 -2.24 -1.81
CA VAL A 13 10.31 -3.33 -2.25
C VAL A 13 11.14 -4.20 -3.20
N HIS A 14 11.44 -5.44 -2.79
CA HIS A 14 12.12 -6.39 -3.66
C HIS A 14 11.37 -6.52 -4.99
N SER A 15 12.10 -6.49 -6.12
CA SER A 15 11.51 -6.55 -7.47
C SER A 15 10.53 -7.71 -7.64
N ARG A 16 10.85 -8.89 -7.10
CA ARG A 16 9.95 -10.06 -7.12
C ARG A 16 8.64 -9.82 -6.37
N THR A 17 8.69 -9.12 -5.24
CA THR A 17 7.50 -8.76 -4.47
C THR A 17 6.68 -7.73 -5.24
N LEU A 18 7.33 -6.69 -5.77
CA LEU A 18 6.66 -5.65 -6.57
C LEU A 18 5.94 -6.25 -7.78
N THR A 19 6.60 -7.11 -8.57
CA THR A 19 5.98 -7.77 -9.72
C THR A 19 4.80 -8.64 -9.31
N ARG A 20 4.91 -9.40 -8.21
CA ARG A 20 3.80 -10.23 -7.72
C ARG A 20 2.62 -9.38 -7.26
N THR A 21 2.89 -8.27 -6.56
CA THR A 21 1.85 -7.35 -6.11
C THR A 21 1.16 -6.69 -7.30
N LEU A 22 1.90 -6.20 -8.30
CA LEU A 22 1.32 -5.61 -9.50
C LEU A 22 0.49 -6.60 -10.30
N ALA A 23 0.97 -7.84 -10.45
CA ALA A 23 0.21 -8.90 -11.11
C ALA A 23 -1.09 -9.24 -10.36
N HIS A 24 -1.05 -9.25 -9.03
CA HIS A 24 -2.23 -9.48 -8.21
C HIS A 24 -3.23 -8.32 -8.29
N LEU A 25 -2.77 -7.07 -8.14
CA LEU A 25 -3.64 -5.90 -8.28
C LEU A 25 -4.27 -5.82 -9.67
N GLN A 26 -3.55 -6.26 -10.71
CA GLN A 26 -4.08 -6.35 -12.06
C GLN A 26 -5.13 -7.46 -12.18
N SER A 27 -4.95 -8.63 -11.55
CA SER A 27 -5.96 -9.69 -11.56
C SER A 27 -7.24 -9.31 -10.83
N GLU A 28 -7.13 -8.47 -9.80
CA GLU A 28 -8.27 -7.90 -9.07
C GLU A 28 -8.91 -6.69 -9.79
N GLY A 29 -8.39 -6.28 -10.95
CA GLY A 29 -8.92 -5.15 -11.72
C GLY A 29 -8.70 -3.78 -11.08
N LEU A 30 -7.73 -3.66 -10.17
CA LEU A 30 -7.41 -2.41 -9.46
C LEU A 30 -6.35 -1.57 -10.20
N VAL A 31 -5.48 -2.24 -10.95
CA VAL A 31 -4.51 -1.58 -11.84
C VAL A 31 -4.58 -2.14 -13.26
N GLU A 32 -4.25 -1.31 -14.23
CA GLU A 32 -4.05 -1.66 -15.63
C GLU A 32 -2.57 -1.54 -15.99
N HIS A 33 -2.08 -2.49 -16.77
CA HIS A 33 -0.73 -2.49 -17.32
C HIS A 33 -0.76 -1.99 -18.76
N HIS A 34 -0.13 -0.85 -19.01
CA HIS A 34 0.02 -0.26 -20.33
C HIS A 34 1.41 -0.58 -20.88
N LEU A 35 1.43 -1.30 -21.99
CA LEU A 35 2.63 -1.56 -22.77
C LEU A 35 2.61 -0.61 -23.97
N ASP A 36 3.38 0.47 -23.88
CA ASP A 36 3.76 1.25 -25.07
C ASP A 36 5.13 0.76 -25.58
N ASN A 37 5.45 1.06 -26.84
CA ASN A 37 6.62 0.52 -27.55
C ASN A 37 7.98 0.70 -26.83
N GLU A 38 8.06 1.55 -25.80
CA GLU A 38 9.30 1.90 -25.09
C GLU A 38 9.20 1.80 -23.56
N ALA A 39 8.00 1.61 -22.99
CA ALA A 39 7.82 1.61 -21.53
C ALA A 39 6.61 0.77 -21.06
N ALA A 40 6.75 0.21 -19.87
CA ALA A 40 5.71 -0.50 -19.15
C ALA A 40 5.24 0.37 -17.97
N ASP A 41 4.04 0.92 -18.08
CA ASP A 41 3.44 1.78 -17.06
C ASP A 41 2.25 1.06 -16.40
N TYR A 42 2.08 1.27 -15.10
CA TYR A 42 0.91 0.80 -14.36
C TYR A 42 0.04 2.00 -13.96
N ARG A 43 -1.27 1.90 -14.20
CA ARG A 43 -2.25 2.95 -13.85
C ARG A 43 -3.36 2.36 -12.99
N LEU A 44 -3.89 3.14 -12.07
CA LEU A 44 -5.10 2.74 -11.34
C LEU A 44 -6.28 2.70 -12.30
N THR A 45 -7.12 1.69 -12.15
CA THR A 45 -8.44 1.69 -12.76
C THR A 45 -9.35 2.64 -12.00
N ARG A 46 -10.59 2.80 -12.50
CA ARG A 46 -11.64 3.47 -11.73
C ARG A 46 -11.86 2.80 -10.37
N ALA A 47 -11.95 1.48 -10.33
CA ALA A 47 -12.13 0.72 -9.09
C ALA A 47 -10.93 0.88 -8.14
N GLY A 48 -9.71 0.90 -8.68
CA GLY A 48 -8.50 1.19 -7.90
C GLY A 48 -8.51 2.59 -7.28
N THR A 49 -9.02 3.58 -8.01
CA THR A 49 -9.15 4.96 -7.51
C THR A 49 -10.18 5.04 -6.37
N GLU A 50 -11.36 4.44 -6.57
CA GLU A 50 -12.42 4.39 -5.54
C GLU A 50 -11.95 3.66 -4.26
N LEU A 51 -11.12 2.63 -4.39
CA LEU A 51 -10.50 1.95 -3.24
C LEU A 51 -9.53 2.86 -2.47
N VAL A 52 -8.73 3.67 -3.18
CA VAL A 52 -7.81 4.62 -2.51
C VAL A 52 -8.58 5.62 -1.65
N ASP A 53 -9.74 6.10 -2.11
CA ASP A 53 -10.58 7.00 -1.32
C ASP A 53 -11.07 6.35 -0.02
N LEU A 54 -11.49 5.07 -0.09
CA LEU A 54 -11.90 4.30 1.08
C LEU A 54 -10.74 4.05 2.06
N LEU A 55 -9.55 3.75 1.53
CA LEU A 55 -8.35 3.58 2.35
C LEU A 55 -7.97 4.89 3.07
N ALA A 56 -8.15 6.04 2.42
CA ALA A 56 -7.90 7.35 3.03
C ALA A 56 -8.91 7.65 4.16
N GLU A 57 -10.18 7.25 4.01
CA GLU A 57 -11.18 7.36 5.06
C GLU A 57 -10.83 6.46 6.26
N LEU A 58 -10.40 5.22 6.00
CA LEU A 58 -9.95 4.30 7.05
C LEU A 58 -8.71 4.80 7.79
N ASP A 59 -7.75 5.39 7.08
CA ASP A 59 -6.56 6.00 7.67
C ASP A 59 -6.93 7.18 8.57
N ARG A 60 -7.83 8.06 8.09
CA ARG A 60 -8.35 9.17 8.90
C ARG A 60 -9.07 8.65 10.15
N TRP A 61 -9.95 7.67 10.00
CA TRP A 61 -10.67 7.08 11.14
C TRP A 61 -9.69 6.47 12.15
N THR A 62 -8.67 5.76 11.68
CA THR A 62 -7.66 5.15 12.55
C THR A 62 -6.93 6.22 13.34
N ARG A 63 -6.52 7.33 12.71
CA ARG A 63 -5.88 8.47 13.41
C ARG A 63 -6.79 9.16 14.42
N GLU A 64 -8.10 9.21 14.17
CA GLU A 64 -9.08 9.81 15.09
C GLU A 64 -9.33 8.92 16.33
N HIS A 65 -9.22 7.59 16.19
CA HIS A 65 -9.62 6.63 17.22
C HIS A 65 -8.46 5.88 17.88
N TRP A 66 -7.27 5.94 17.28
CA TRP A 66 -6.04 5.38 17.81
C TRP A 66 -4.93 6.42 17.68
N PRO A 67 -5.03 7.55 18.40
CA PRO A 67 -3.90 8.48 18.48
C PRO A 67 -2.72 7.72 19.06
N ASP A 68 -1.60 7.68 18.33
CA ASP A 68 -0.41 6.93 18.72
C ASP A 68 -0.08 7.19 20.21
N GLU A 69 -0.08 6.15 21.03
CA GLU A 69 0.33 6.19 22.44
C GLU A 69 1.87 6.31 22.57
N ASP A 70 2.50 7.14 21.74
CA ASP A 70 3.95 7.42 21.79
C ASP A 70 4.27 8.60 22.75
N ASP A 71 3.48 8.75 23.82
CA ASP A 71 3.67 9.73 24.89
C ASP A 71 3.91 9.06 26.27
N GLU A 72 4.34 7.79 26.30
CA GLU A 72 4.96 7.18 27.51
C GLU A 72 6.48 7.39 27.50
N GLY A 73 6.91 8.66 27.60
CA GLY A 73 8.31 9.06 27.59
C GLY A 73 8.69 10.18 28.54
N SER A 74 7.84 10.52 29.53
CA SER A 74 8.20 11.51 30.57
C SER A 74 7.41 11.30 31.87
N LEU A 75 7.95 10.47 32.77
CA LEU A 75 7.80 10.62 34.23
C LEU A 75 9.12 10.27 34.92
#